data_AF-A0A2N2WAY0-F1
#
_entry.id   AF-A0A2N2WAY0-F1
#
_cell.length_a   1.000
_cell.length_b   1.000
_cell.length_c   1.000
_cell.angle_alpha   90.00
_cell.angle_beta   90.00
_cell.angle_gamma   90.00
#
_symmetry.space_group_name_H-M   'P 1'
#
loop_
_entity.id
_entity.type
_entity.pdbx_description
1 polymer ?
#
loop_
_entity_poly.entity_id
_entity_poly.type
_entity_poly.pdbx_seq_one_letter_code
_entity_poly.pdbx_strand_id
1 'polypeptide(L)'
;MVENIVLQRLKEREKELKTLYRLNELLIDRNLPVEKLFPELIGILPTGWQFSTICEVRILFEGSTWISEDFRETQWMQKSDIVIDNNISGEITIAYLQLIREFNGSQFLPEEQKLLNTIANKIGNYIFQQRLQNSYQVLKTGKDTVDGSGNSQLLSETISDQHWKWRFRMAERLSQLMDFGWLGVKAVYLIGSAKNATAGPASDIDLLIHHEANDQQMNCLKSWIDGWSLCLAEENFQRTGHQTDGLIDLHLLTDSDIEAKSSFAVMIGSVTDPARLLRKR
;
A
#
# COMPACT_ATOMS: atom_id res chain seq x y z
N MET A 1 -17.80 -30.23 -33.17
CA MET A 1 -16.58 -30.02 -32.34
C MET A 1 -16.24 -28.54 -32.21
N VAL A 2 -16.20 -27.78 -33.32
CA VAL A 2 -15.98 -26.32 -33.32
C VAL A 2 -17.05 -25.54 -32.55
N GLU A 3 -18.34 -25.84 -32.74
CA GLU A 3 -19.43 -25.18 -32.01
C GLU A 3 -19.30 -25.30 -30.48
N ASN A 4 -18.85 -26.45 -29.98
CA ASN A 4 -18.76 -26.70 -28.54
C ASN A 4 -17.61 -25.90 -27.89
N ILE A 5 -16.50 -25.71 -28.60
CA ILE A 5 -15.37 -24.87 -28.17
C ILE A 5 -15.77 -23.39 -28.16
N VAL A 6 -16.51 -22.95 -29.19
CA VAL A 6 -17.03 -21.58 -29.28
C VAL A 6 -18.03 -21.30 -28.16
N LEU A 7 -18.97 -22.21 -27.92
CA LEU A 7 -19.95 -22.08 -26.83
C LEU A 7 -19.29 -22.06 -25.45
N GLN A 8 -18.26 -22.87 -25.22
CA GLN A 8 -17.51 -22.88 -23.98
C GLN A 8 -16.76 -21.55 -23.76
N ARG A 9 -16.07 -21.02 -24.78
CA ARG A 9 -15.41 -19.71 -24.69
C ARG A 9 -16.39 -18.57 -24.41
N LEU A 10 -17.58 -18.61 -25.01
CA LEU A 10 -18.62 -17.61 -24.78
C LEU A 10 -19.12 -17.64 -23.34
N LYS A 11 -19.33 -18.84 -22.77
CA LYS A 11 -19.73 -19.00 -21.36
C LYS A 11 -18.67 -18.48 -20.39
N GLU A 12 -17.39 -18.79 -20.62
CA GLU A 12 -16.33 -18.27 -19.74
C GLU A 12 -16.19 -16.73 -19.87
N ARG A 13 -16.36 -16.18 -21.07
CA ARG A 13 -16.41 -14.73 -21.29
C ARG A 13 -17.59 -14.06 -20.57
N GLU A 14 -18.75 -14.72 -20.57
CA GLU A 14 -19.95 -14.24 -19.86
C GLU A 14 -19.70 -14.18 -18.36
N LYS A 15 -19.06 -15.19 -17.77
CA LYS A 15 -18.65 -15.19 -16.36
C LYS A 15 -17.70 -14.05 -16.05
N GLU A 16 -16.62 -13.90 -16.83
CA GLU A 16 -15.63 -12.82 -16.68
C GLU A 16 -16.31 -11.44 -16.66
N LEU A 17 -17.22 -11.20 -17.62
CA LEU A 17 -17.96 -9.94 -17.72
C LEU A 17 -18.90 -9.73 -16.53
N LYS A 18 -19.62 -10.76 -16.09
CA LYS A 18 -20.50 -10.69 -14.92
C LYS A 18 -19.73 -10.35 -13.64
N THR A 19 -18.57 -10.96 -13.45
CA THR A 19 -17.69 -10.70 -12.31
C THR A 19 -17.15 -9.27 -12.34
N LEU A 20 -16.66 -8.80 -13.49
CA LEU A 20 -16.20 -7.42 -13.66
C LEU A 20 -17.33 -6.40 -13.47
N TYR A 21 -18.54 -6.70 -13.92
CA TYR A 21 -19.70 -5.84 -13.74
C TYR A 21 -20.08 -5.70 -12.26
N ARG A 22 -20.19 -6.81 -11.53
CA ARG A 22 -20.43 -6.80 -10.08
C ARG A 22 -19.33 -6.09 -9.31
N LEU A 23 -18.07 -6.32 -9.68
CA LEU A 23 -16.94 -5.56 -9.13
C LEU A 23 -17.14 -4.07 -9.37
N ASN A 24 -17.47 -3.65 -10.60
CA ASN A 24 -17.66 -2.23 -10.87
C ASN A 24 -18.82 -1.65 -10.06
N GLU A 25 -19.94 -2.38 -9.89
CA GLU A 25 -21.07 -1.97 -9.05
C GLU A 25 -20.65 -1.76 -7.59
N LEU A 26 -19.86 -2.69 -7.04
CA LEU A 26 -19.28 -2.59 -5.70
C LEU A 26 -18.39 -1.34 -5.56
N LEU A 27 -17.61 -1.03 -6.59
CA LEU A 27 -16.70 0.11 -6.61
C LEU A 27 -17.38 1.45 -6.98
N ILE A 28 -18.70 1.49 -7.22
CA ILE A 28 -19.45 2.74 -7.45
C ILE A 28 -19.44 3.59 -6.18
N ASP A 29 -19.67 2.99 -5.02
CA ASP A 29 -19.57 3.69 -3.74
C ASP A 29 -18.09 3.93 -3.44
N ARG A 30 -17.66 5.18 -3.52
CA ARG A 30 -16.25 5.57 -3.35
C ARG A 30 -15.80 5.60 -1.89
N ASN A 31 -16.72 5.44 -0.95
CA ASN A 31 -16.44 5.49 0.49
C ASN A 31 -16.63 4.14 1.18
N LEU A 32 -16.81 3.06 0.42
CA LEU A 32 -16.94 1.72 1.00
C LEU A 32 -15.63 1.32 1.69
N PRO A 33 -15.64 1.04 2.99
CA PRO A 33 -14.43 0.68 3.72
C PRO A 33 -13.99 -0.75 3.35
N VAL A 34 -12.69 -1.03 3.47
CA VAL A 34 -12.09 -2.30 3.03
C VAL A 34 -12.66 -3.52 3.77
N GLU A 35 -13.10 -3.30 5.01
CA GLU A 35 -13.74 -4.30 5.88
C GLU A 35 -15.08 -4.78 5.35
N LYS A 36 -15.75 -3.98 4.50
CA LYS A 36 -16.98 -4.38 3.79
C LYS A 36 -16.68 -4.82 2.36
N LEU A 37 -15.71 -4.17 1.72
CA LEU A 37 -15.31 -4.46 0.34
C LEU A 37 -14.78 -5.89 0.18
N PHE A 38 -13.84 -6.32 1.02
CA PHE A 38 -13.17 -7.62 0.85
C PHE A 38 -14.08 -8.83 1.08
N PRO A 39 -14.99 -8.86 2.08
CA PRO A 39 -15.98 -9.92 2.19
C PRO A 39 -16.87 -10.05 0.95
N GLU A 40 -17.32 -8.93 0.37
CA GLU A 40 -18.13 -8.97 -0.85
C GLU A 40 -17.31 -9.45 -2.05
N LEU A 41 -16.04 -9.04 -2.17
CA LEU A 41 -15.13 -9.53 -3.20
C LEU A 41 -14.90 -11.04 -3.12
N ILE A 42 -14.74 -11.58 -1.91
CA ILE A 42 -14.58 -13.03 -1.70
C ILE A 42 -15.81 -13.80 -2.19
N GLY A 43 -17.02 -13.24 -2.05
CA GLY A 43 -18.23 -13.86 -2.60
C GLY A 43 -18.38 -13.72 -4.12
N ILE A 44 -17.84 -12.65 -4.71
CA ILE A 44 -17.98 -12.37 -6.15
C ILE A 44 -16.92 -13.10 -6.98
N LEU A 45 -15.67 -13.12 -6.50
CA LEU A 45 -14.52 -13.63 -7.25
C LEU A 45 -14.72 -15.06 -7.79
N PRO A 46 -15.14 -16.06 -6.99
CA PRO A 46 -15.32 -17.44 -7.46
C PRO A 46 -16.20 -17.57 -8.71
N THR A 47 -17.18 -16.67 -8.89
CA THR A 47 -18.11 -16.71 -10.03
C THR A 47 -17.44 -16.45 -11.38
N GLY A 48 -16.26 -15.83 -11.39
CA GLY A 48 -15.50 -15.51 -12.59
C GLY A 48 -14.60 -16.64 -13.10
N TRP A 49 -14.46 -17.71 -12.33
CA TRP A 49 -13.59 -18.84 -12.64
C TRP A 49 -14.37 -20.01 -13.24
N GLN A 50 -13.65 -20.85 -13.98
CA GLN A 50 -14.19 -22.00 -14.67
C GLN A 50 -14.88 -22.96 -13.68
N PHE A 51 -14.23 -23.21 -12.54
CA PHE A 51 -14.69 -24.10 -11.49
C PHE A 51 -15.10 -23.35 -10.22
N SER A 52 -16.15 -22.54 -10.32
CA SER A 52 -16.61 -21.66 -9.23
C SER A 52 -16.92 -22.37 -7.89
N THR A 53 -17.35 -23.64 -7.92
CA THR A 53 -17.75 -24.39 -6.71
C THR A 53 -16.58 -24.86 -5.84
N ILE A 54 -15.38 -24.93 -6.40
CA ILE A 54 -14.16 -25.36 -5.69
C ILE A 54 -13.12 -24.23 -5.63
N CYS A 55 -13.56 -23.01 -5.96
CA CYS A 55 -12.73 -21.82 -6.07
C CYS A 55 -12.77 -21.04 -4.77
N GLU A 56 -11.67 -21.08 -4.03
CA GLU A 56 -11.51 -20.38 -2.77
C GLU A 56 -10.62 -19.16 -2.94
N VAL A 57 -10.85 -18.13 -2.13
CA VAL A 57 -10.19 -16.83 -2.24
C VAL A 57 -9.58 -16.44 -0.91
N ARG A 58 -8.37 -15.92 -0.98
CA ARG A 58 -7.71 -15.22 0.12
C ARG A 58 -7.26 -13.85 -0.33
N ILE A 59 -7.55 -12.84 0.48
CA ILE A 59 -7.05 -11.48 0.29
C ILE A 59 -6.19 -11.15 1.50
N LEU A 60 -4.93 -10.81 1.25
CA LEU A 60 -4.01 -10.22 2.21
C LEU A 60 -3.92 -8.73 1.90
N PHE A 61 -4.16 -7.87 2.86
CA PHE A 61 -4.07 -6.42 2.67
C PHE A 61 -3.67 -5.74 3.98
N GLU A 62 -2.57 -4.96 3.94
CA GLU A 62 -2.04 -4.19 5.08
C GLU A 62 -1.98 -4.98 6.42
N GLY A 63 -1.52 -6.23 6.35
CA GLY A 63 -1.38 -7.12 7.51
C GLY A 63 -2.65 -7.83 7.96
N SER A 64 -3.82 -7.45 7.42
CA SER A 64 -5.09 -8.14 7.64
C SER A 64 -5.33 -9.21 6.57
N THR A 65 -6.02 -10.27 6.94
CA THR A 65 -6.31 -11.40 6.05
C THR A 65 -7.79 -11.68 6.04
N TRP A 66 -8.35 -11.80 4.83
CA TRP A 66 -9.72 -12.22 4.58
C TRP A 66 -9.69 -13.51 3.75
N ILE A 67 -10.42 -14.52 4.19
CA ILE A 67 -10.50 -15.83 3.53
C ILE A 67 -11.94 -16.24 3.32
N SER A 68 -12.20 -16.99 2.26
CA SER A 68 -13.43 -17.78 2.14
C SER A 68 -13.44 -18.92 3.17
N GLU A 69 -14.64 -19.40 3.51
CA GLU A 69 -14.85 -20.34 4.62
C GLU A 69 -14.01 -21.63 4.50
N ASP A 70 -13.81 -22.13 3.28
CA ASP A 70 -13.12 -23.39 3.02
C ASP A 70 -11.71 -23.21 2.42
N PHE A 71 -11.12 -22.01 2.50
CA PHE A 71 -9.82 -21.73 1.91
C PHE A 71 -8.71 -22.64 2.47
N ARG A 72 -7.96 -23.28 1.56
CA ARG A 72 -6.76 -24.05 1.86
C ARG A 72 -5.71 -23.81 0.80
N GLU A 73 -4.44 -23.75 1.22
CA GLU A 73 -3.34 -23.70 0.27
C GLU A 73 -3.23 -25.03 -0.48
N THR A 74 -3.22 -24.95 -1.81
CA THR A 74 -3.10 -26.12 -2.69
C THR A 74 -1.97 -25.90 -3.69
N GLN A 75 -1.64 -26.94 -4.46
CA GLN A 75 -0.66 -26.81 -5.55
C GLN A 75 -1.19 -25.99 -6.72
N TRP A 76 -2.51 -25.72 -6.74
CA TRP A 76 -3.19 -25.04 -7.84
C TRP A 76 -3.69 -23.69 -7.34
N MET A 77 -2.80 -22.71 -7.38
CA MET A 77 -3.10 -21.34 -6.97
C MET A 77 -2.72 -20.31 -8.02
N GLN A 78 -3.53 -19.26 -8.12
CA GLN A 78 -3.20 -18.02 -8.81
C GLN A 78 -3.03 -16.91 -7.78
N LYS A 79 -2.12 -15.98 -8.09
CA LYS A 79 -1.82 -14.84 -7.23
C LYS A 79 -1.74 -13.57 -8.06
N SER A 80 -2.17 -12.46 -7.49
CA SER A 80 -1.90 -11.13 -8.03
C SER A 80 -1.74 -10.14 -6.91
N ASP A 81 -0.72 -9.31 -7.04
CA ASP A 81 -0.44 -8.23 -6.10
C ASP A 81 -1.45 -7.09 -6.25
N ILE A 82 -1.89 -6.54 -5.11
CA ILE A 82 -2.63 -5.28 -5.05
C ILE A 82 -1.59 -4.17 -4.94
N VAL A 83 -1.40 -3.43 -6.03
CA VAL A 83 -0.44 -2.33 -6.09
C VAL A 83 -1.16 -1.00 -5.87
N ILE A 84 -0.73 -0.24 -4.87
CA ILE A 84 -1.18 1.12 -4.58
C ILE A 84 0.05 2.02 -4.63
N ASP A 85 0.02 3.03 -5.50
CA ASP A 85 1.10 4.02 -5.61
C ASP A 85 2.49 3.36 -5.78
N ASN A 86 2.56 2.43 -6.75
CA ASN A 86 3.72 1.58 -7.07
C ASN A 86 4.25 0.68 -5.93
N ASN A 87 3.49 0.47 -4.85
CA ASN A 87 3.86 -0.45 -3.77
C ASN A 87 2.85 -1.59 -3.66
N ILE A 88 3.36 -2.79 -3.41
CA ILE A 88 2.53 -3.96 -3.11
C ILE A 88 1.97 -3.78 -1.70
N SER A 89 0.68 -3.46 -1.60
CA SER A 89 -0.03 -3.28 -0.33
C SER A 89 -0.86 -4.51 0.06
N GLY A 90 -0.91 -5.51 -0.81
CA GLY A 90 -1.63 -6.75 -0.58
C GLY A 90 -1.45 -7.77 -1.71
N GLU A 91 -2.07 -8.93 -1.54
CA GLU A 91 -2.08 -10.04 -2.49
C GLU A 91 -3.49 -10.64 -2.52
N ILE A 92 -4.03 -10.88 -3.71
CA ILE A 92 -5.21 -11.72 -3.92
C ILE A 92 -4.74 -13.09 -4.38
N THR A 93 -5.04 -14.12 -3.59
CA THR A 93 -4.79 -15.52 -3.92
C THR A 93 -6.12 -16.20 -4.25
N ILE A 94 -6.12 -17.03 -5.30
CA ILE A 94 -7.22 -17.92 -5.65
C ILE A 94 -6.69 -19.34 -5.68
N ALA A 95 -7.40 -20.26 -5.05
CA ALA A 95 -7.02 -21.66 -4.95
C ALA A 95 -8.16 -22.56 -5.43
N TYR A 96 -7.83 -23.60 -6.19
CA TYR A 96 -8.74 -24.72 -6.41
C TYR A 96 -8.48 -25.82 -5.39
N LEU A 97 -9.54 -26.29 -4.72
CA LEU A 97 -9.44 -27.32 -3.67
C LEU A 97 -9.25 -28.74 -4.22
N GLN A 98 -9.55 -28.95 -5.50
CA GLN A 98 -9.52 -30.28 -6.13
C GLN A 98 -8.88 -30.22 -7.52
N LEU A 99 -8.26 -31.32 -7.93
CA LEU A 99 -7.78 -31.51 -9.29
C LEU A 99 -8.91 -31.99 -10.18
N ILE A 100 -9.44 -31.11 -11.03
CA ILE A 100 -10.43 -31.50 -12.03
C ILE A 100 -9.73 -31.82 -13.35
N ARG A 101 -8.95 -30.88 -13.88
CA ARG A 101 -8.26 -31.04 -15.16
C ARG A 101 -7.15 -30.02 -15.35
N GLU A 102 -6.00 -30.46 -15.86
CA GLU A 102 -4.92 -29.56 -16.25
C GLU A 102 -4.97 -29.27 -17.75
N PHE A 103 -4.70 -28.02 -18.09
CA PHE A 103 -4.44 -27.53 -19.43
C PHE A 103 -3.08 -26.84 -19.42
N ASN A 104 -2.13 -27.31 -20.25
CA ASN A 104 -0.78 -26.75 -20.33
C ASN A 104 -0.06 -26.66 -18.98
N GLY A 105 -0.27 -27.63 -18.07
CA GLY A 105 0.38 -27.68 -16.75
C GLY A 105 -0.26 -26.78 -15.69
N SER A 106 -1.43 -26.20 -15.94
CA SER A 106 -2.22 -25.45 -14.95
C SER A 106 -3.70 -25.84 -15.03
N GLN A 107 -4.40 -25.81 -13.89
CA GLN A 107 -5.87 -25.93 -13.91
C GLN A 107 -6.57 -24.64 -14.33
N PHE A 108 -5.84 -23.53 -14.28
CA PHE A 108 -6.36 -22.22 -14.60
C PHE A 108 -6.09 -21.84 -16.06
N LEU A 109 -7.05 -21.11 -16.62
CA LEU A 109 -6.92 -20.50 -17.94
C LEU A 109 -6.06 -19.23 -17.87
N PRO A 110 -5.29 -18.90 -18.93
CA PRO A 110 -4.57 -17.62 -19.01
C PRO A 110 -5.48 -16.40 -18.84
N GLU A 111 -6.72 -16.49 -19.33
CA GLU A 111 -7.75 -15.47 -19.20
C GLU A 111 -8.14 -15.22 -17.73
N GLU A 112 -8.15 -16.25 -16.89
CA GLU A 112 -8.44 -16.12 -15.45
C GLU A 112 -7.34 -15.38 -14.71
N GLN A 113 -6.06 -15.64 -15.04
CA GLN A 113 -4.96 -14.85 -14.48
C GLN A 113 -5.08 -13.38 -14.90
N LYS A 114 -5.45 -13.13 -16.16
CA LYS A 114 -5.66 -11.76 -16.66
C LYS A 114 -6.83 -11.08 -15.96
N LEU A 115 -7.91 -11.81 -15.68
CA LEU A 115 -9.03 -11.33 -14.87
C LEU A 115 -8.55 -10.95 -13.46
N LEU A 116 -7.83 -11.84 -12.77
CA LEU A 116 -7.29 -11.60 -11.44
C LEU A 116 -6.43 -10.32 -11.39
N ASN A 117 -5.48 -10.20 -12.33
CA ASN A 117 -4.62 -9.02 -12.44
C ASN A 117 -5.44 -7.74 -12.67
N THR A 118 -6.50 -7.82 -13.48
CA THR A 118 -7.39 -6.68 -13.75
C THR A 118 -8.16 -6.27 -12.49
N ILE A 119 -8.62 -7.24 -11.72
CA ILE A 119 -9.35 -7.01 -10.47
C ILE A 119 -8.42 -6.38 -9.42
N ALA A 120 -7.23 -6.95 -9.22
CA ALA A 120 -6.25 -6.42 -8.27
C ALA A 120 -5.85 -4.97 -8.60
N ASN A 121 -5.63 -4.65 -9.88
CA ASN A 121 -5.36 -3.29 -10.33
C ASN A 121 -6.54 -2.33 -10.09
N LYS A 122 -7.79 -2.78 -10.34
CA LYS A 122 -8.99 -1.97 -10.08
C LYS A 122 -9.16 -1.66 -8.60
N ILE A 123 -8.94 -2.65 -7.74
CA ILE A 123 -8.99 -2.50 -6.28
C ILE A 123 -7.89 -1.53 -5.81
N GLY A 124 -6.65 -1.71 -6.28
CA GLY A 124 -5.54 -0.82 -5.95
C GLY A 124 -5.84 0.63 -6.33
N ASN A 125 -6.35 0.86 -7.54
CA ASN A 125 -6.77 2.19 -8.00
C ASN A 125 -7.94 2.78 -7.19
N TYR A 126 -8.92 1.96 -6.84
CA TYR A 126 -10.06 2.39 -6.02
C TYR A 126 -9.60 2.85 -4.64
N ILE A 127 -8.78 2.04 -3.95
CA ILE A 127 -8.25 2.37 -2.62
C ILE A 127 -7.37 3.63 -2.72
N PHE A 128 -6.57 3.77 -3.78
CA PHE A 128 -5.81 4.99 -4.04
C PHE A 128 -6.72 6.22 -4.18
N GLN A 129 -7.79 6.13 -4.98
CA GLN A 129 -8.74 7.22 -5.16
C GLN A 129 -9.48 7.57 -3.87
N GLN A 130 -9.88 6.58 -3.08
CA GLN A 130 -10.48 6.78 -1.77
C GLN A 130 -9.52 7.52 -0.82
N ARG A 131 -8.23 7.13 -0.80
CA ARG A 131 -7.17 7.82 -0.06
C ARG A 131 -7.00 9.28 -0.52
N LEU A 132 -7.07 9.54 -1.83
CA LEU A 132 -7.00 10.89 -2.38
C LEU A 132 -8.21 11.75 -1.99
N GLN A 133 -9.44 11.23 -2.12
CA GLN A 133 -10.68 11.96 -1.83
C GLN A 133 -10.81 12.29 -0.34
N ASN A 134 -10.49 11.33 0.54
CA ASN A 134 -10.45 11.57 1.98
C ASN A 134 -9.46 12.68 2.33
N SER A 135 -8.32 12.75 1.62
CA SER A 135 -7.37 13.85 1.83
C SER A 135 -7.83 15.22 1.29
N TYR A 136 -8.71 15.25 0.30
CA TYR A 136 -9.27 16.50 -0.26
C TYR A 136 -10.46 17.03 0.55
N GLN A 137 -11.31 16.16 1.09
CA GLN A 137 -12.42 16.57 1.97
C GLN A 137 -11.91 17.22 3.26
N VAL A 138 -10.85 16.66 3.87
CA VAL A 138 -10.20 17.22 5.07
C VAL A 138 -9.64 18.64 4.85
N LEU A 139 -9.15 18.94 3.63
CA LEU A 139 -8.68 20.29 3.28
C LEU A 139 -9.81 21.32 3.09
N LYS A 140 -11.05 20.86 2.82
CA LYS A 140 -12.22 21.72 2.70
C LYS A 140 -12.92 21.95 4.04
N THR A 141 -13.10 20.91 4.86
CA THR A 141 -13.76 21.05 6.17
C THR A 141 -12.92 21.81 7.20
N GLY A 142 -11.59 21.84 7.05
CA GLY A 142 -10.71 22.67 7.89
C GLY A 142 -10.87 24.18 7.73
N LYS A 143 -11.67 24.66 6.77
CA LYS A 143 -12.00 26.10 6.62
C LYS A 143 -13.34 26.52 7.22
N ASP A 144 -14.23 25.58 7.57
CA ASP A 144 -15.63 25.88 7.88
C ASP A 144 -16.03 25.65 9.35
N THR A 145 -15.13 25.25 10.24
CA THR A 145 -15.44 25.11 11.68
C THR A 145 -14.50 25.95 12.54
N VAL A 146 -14.69 27.26 12.48
CA VAL A 146 -14.45 28.14 13.63
C VAL A 146 -15.82 28.37 14.26
N ASP A 147 -16.24 27.46 15.14
CA ASP A 147 -17.03 27.84 16.31
C ASP A 147 -17.18 26.69 17.32
N GLY A 148 -16.68 26.95 18.51
CA GLY A 148 -17.24 26.59 19.81
C GLY A 148 -17.81 25.19 20.05
N SER A 149 -17.03 24.41 20.79
CA SER A 149 -17.49 23.61 21.93
C SER A 149 -18.31 22.34 21.65
N GLY A 150 -17.63 21.19 21.78
CA GLY A 150 -18.27 19.93 22.15
C GLY A 150 -18.15 18.82 21.12
N ASN A 151 -16.94 18.36 20.79
CA ASN A 151 -16.72 17.03 20.19
C ASN A 151 -15.26 16.54 20.26
N SER A 152 -14.51 16.93 21.27
CA SER A 152 -13.06 16.66 21.40
C SER A 152 -12.72 15.16 21.42
N GLN A 153 -13.67 14.31 21.77
CA GLN A 153 -13.43 12.88 22.00
C GLN A 153 -13.75 11.99 20.79
N LEU A 154 -14.60 12.45 19.86
CA LEU A 154 -14.84 11.79 18.56
C LEU A 154 -13.84 12.26 17.48
N LEU A 155 -13.28 13.47 17.66
CA LEU A 155 -12.22 14.01 16.81
C LEU A 155 -10.90 13.26 17.00
N SER A 156 -10.57 12.77 18.20
CA SER A 156 -9.30 12.09 18.47
C SER A 156 -9.23 10.71 17.81
N GLU A 157 -10.32 9.94 17.78
CA GLU A 157 -10.34 8.62 17.13
C GLU A 157 -10.27 8.70 15.60
N THR A 158 -10.77 9.79 14.99
CA THR A 158 -10.82 9.94 13.53
C THR A 158 -9.54 10.59 12.95
N ILE A 159 -8.80 11.36 13.75
CA ILE A 159 -7.48 11.92 13.40
C ILE A 159 -6.36 10.89 13.61
N SER A 160 -6.56 9.95 14.56
CA SER A 160 -5.66 8.82 14.88
C SER A 160 -5.21 8.05 13.63
N ASP A 161 -6.10 7.92 12.63
CA ASP A 161 -5.88 7.09 11.45
C ASP A 161 -5.16 7.80 10.27
N GLN A 162 -4.60 8.98 10.53
CA GLN A 162 -3.92 9.81 9.51
C GLN A 162 -2.47 10.16 9.84
N HIS A 163 -1.95 9.78 11.01
CA HIS A 163 -0.61 10.14 11.47
C HIS A 163 0.50 9.60 10.56
N TRP A 164 0.36 8.38 10.04
CA TRP A 164 1.31 7.83 9.07
C TRP A 164 1.23 8.53 7.71
N LYS A 165 0.03 8.95 7.27
CA LYS A 165 -0.21 9.51 5.93
C LYS A 165 0.52 10.83 5.73
N TRP A 166 0.40 11.74 6.71
CA TRP A 166 1.06 13.05 6.59
C TRP A 166 2.58 12.92 6.75
N ARG A 167 3.05 12.06 7.65
CA ARG A 167 4.48 11.73 7.82
C ARG A 167 5.08 11.17 6.53
N PHE A 168 4.38 10.22 5.92
CA PHE A 168 4.74 9.64 4.62
C PHE A 168 4.86 10.72 3.54
N ARG A 169 3.83 11.57 3.40
CA ARG A 169 3.84 12.67 2.42
C ARG A 169 4.94 13.70 2.67
N MET A 170 5.26 13.99 3.93
CA MET A 170 6.36 14.91 4.26
C MET A 170 7.71 14.30 3.90
N ALA A 171 7.91 13.01 4.14
CA ALA A 171 9.11 12.30 3.69
C ALA A 171 9.26 12.33 2.16
N GLU A 172 8.18 12.07 1.41
CA GLU A 172 8.20 12.21 -0.04
C GLU A 172 8.54 13.63 -0.49
N ARG A 173 7.87 14.64 0.10
CA ARG A 173 8.07 16.04 -0.26
C ARG A 173 9.49 16.50 0.02
N LEU A 174 10.02 16.13 1.18
CA LEU A 174 11.40 16.35 1.57
C LEU A 174 12.35 15.73 0.53
N SER A 175 12.14 14.46 0.15
CA SER A 175 12.99 13.80 -0.85
C SER A 175 12.97 14.49 -2.22
N GLN A 176 11.83 15.06 -2.63
CA GLN A 176 11.69 15.79 -3.90
C GLN A 176 12.41 17.15 -3.88
N LEU A 177 12.38 17.85 -2.74
CA LEU A 177 13.00 19.16 -2.57
C LEU A 177 14.50 19.09 -2.30
N MET A 178 14.99 17.92 -1.88
CA MET A 178 16.41 17.69 -1.62
C MET A 178 17.24 17.80 -2.92
N ASP A 179 18.35 18.54 -2.87
CA ASP A 179 19.34 18.56 -3.94
C ASP A 179 20.36 17.43 -3.72
N PHE A 180 20.16 16.33 -4.43
CA PHE A 180 20.99 15.12 -4.31
C PHE A 180 22.44 15.38 -4.72
N GLY A 181 22.67 16.22 -5.73
CA GLY A 181 24.01 16.52 -6.22
C GLY A 181 24.79 17.38 -5.24
N TRP A 182 24.15 18.44 -4.73
CA TRP A 182 24.80 19.34 -3.77
C TRP A 182 25.08 18.66 -2.42
N LEU A 183 24.15 17.83 -1.93
CA LEU A 183 24.26 17.14 -0.64
C LEU A 183 25.02 15.81 -0.69
N GLY A 184 25.42 15.34 -1.88
CA GLY A 184 26.11 14.05 -2.02
C GLY A 184 25.22 12.84 -1.69
N VAL A 185 23.92 12.94 -1.96
CA VAL A 185 22.94 11.87 -1.70
C VAL A 185 22.72 11.02 -2.96
N LYS A 186 22.76 9.70 -2.79
CA LYS A 186 22.47 8.71 -3.85
C LYS A 186 21.02 8.25 -3.84
N ALA A 187 20.48 7.98 -2.66
CA ALA A 187 19.09 7.54 -2.51
C ALA A 187 18.53 7.90 -1.12
N VAL A 188 17.22 8.11 -1.07
CA VAL A 188 16.46 8.33 0.16
C VAL A 188 15.37 7.27 0.25
N TYR A 189 15.26 6.65 1.43
CA TYR A 189 14.28 5.63 1.74
C TYR A 189 13.52 6.02 3.02
N LEU A 190 12.29 5.53 3.14
CA LEU A 190 11.48 5.59 4.35
C LEU A 190 11.38 4.20 4.97
N ILE A 191 11.56 4.13 6.28
CA ILE A 191 11.37 2.90 7.06
C ILE A 191 10.36 3.12 8.20
N GLY A 192 10.15 2.10 9.01
CA GLY A 192 9.40 2.23 10.27
C GLY A 192 7.90 2.47 10.11
N SER A 193 7.32 3.11 11.14
CA SER A 193 5.88 3.16 11.36
C SER A 193 5.13 3.97 10.30
N ALA A 194 5.76 5.01 9.75
CA ALA A 194 5.20 5.82 8.67
C ALA A 194 5.11 5.03 7.35
N LYS A 195 6.08 4.14 7.08
CA LYS A 195 6.07 3.22 5.93
C LYS A 195 5.06 2.08 6.13
N ASN A 196 4.91 1.59 7.36
CA ASN A 196 4.05 0.45 7.70
C ASN A 196 2.58 0.82 7.99
N ALA A 197 2.19 2.08 7.82
CA ALA A 197 0.84 2.58 8.10
C ALA A 197 0.40 2.43 9.57
N THR A 198 1.35 2.33 10.50
CA THR A 198 1.10 2.14 11.95
C THR A 198 1.52 3.33 12.81
N ALA A 199 1.98 4.43 12.19
CA ALA A 199 2.42 5.60 12.94
C ALA A 199 1.27 6.23 13.73
N GLY A 200 1.52 6.51 15.00
CA GLY A 200 0.62 7.21 15.91
C GLY A 200 1.03 8.67 16.15
N PRO A 201 0.36 9.35 17.10
CA PRO A 201 0.67 10.73 17.47
C PRO A 201 2.12 10.97 17.90
N ALA A 202 2.71 9.99 18.58
CA ALA A 202 4.06 10.04 19.14
C ALA A 202 5.15 9.47 18.21
N SER A 203 4.78 9.00 17.01
CA SER A 203 5.73 8.40 16.07
C SER A 203 6.62 9.45 15.39
N ASP A 204 7.82 9.03 15.04
CA ASP A 204 8.80 9.72 14.22
C ASP A 204 8.67 9.35 12.73
N ILE A 205 9.52 9.95 11.91
CA ILE A 205 9.74 9.68 10.50
C ILE A 205 11.15 9.13 10.35
N ASP A 206 11.25 7.81 10.18
CA ASP A 206 12.54 7.15 10.00
C ASP A 206 13.03 7.27 8.55
N LEU A 207 14.05 8.09 8.32
CA LEU A 207 14.69 8.26 7.02
C LEU A 207 16.01 7.50 6.96
N LEU A 208 16.19 6.76 5.88
CA LEU A 208 17.44 6.09 5.54
C LEU A 208 18.02 6.74 4.28
N ILE A 209 19.22 7.32 4.39
CA ILE A 209 19.88 8.02 3.28
C ILE A 209 21.17 7.31 2.89
N HIS A 210 21.22 6.85 1.65
CA HIS A 210 22.44 6.37 1.02
C HIS A 210 23.20 7.55 0.42
N HIS A 211 24.45 7.75 0.81
CA HIS A 211 25.24 8.93 0.43
C HIS A 211 26.68 8.60 0.02
N GLU A 212 27.29 9.54 -0.70
CA GLU A 212 28.73 9.66 -0.99
C GLU A 212 29.28 11.02 -0.56
N ALA A 213 28.56 11.71 0.32
CA ALA A 213 28.89 13.04 0.83
C ALA A 213 30.27 13.09 1.51
N ASN A 214 31.03 14.15 1.21
CA ASN A 214 32.22 14.53 2.00
C ASN A 214 31.82 15.23 3.31
N ASP A 215 32.78 15.55 4.18
CA ASP A 215 32.52 16.16 5.50
C ASP A 215 31.68 17.46 5.42
N GLN A 216 31.94 18.30 4.44
CA GLN A 216 31.19 19.55 4.25
C GLN A 216 29.74 19.26 3.83
N GLN A 217 29.55 18.39 2.84
CA GLN A 217 28.23 17.98 2.36
C GLN A 217 27.44 17.27 3.46
N MET A 218 28.11 16.45 4.26
CA MET A 218 27.52 15.74 5.38
C MET A 218 26.99 16.70 6.45
N ASN A 219 27.76 17.73 6.81
CA ASN A 219 27.29 18.76 7.73
C ASN A 219 26.09 19.52 7.16
N CYS A 220 26.12 19.88 5.87
CA CYS A 220 24.99 20.51 5.21
C CYS A 220 23.74 19.61 5.18
N LEU A 221 23.90 18.32 4.90
CA LEU A 221 22.82 17.33 4.87
C LEU A 221 22.16 17.22 6.24
N LYS A 222 22.97 17.05 7.30
CA LYS A 222 22.47 16.98 8.68
C LYS A 222 21.71 18.25 9.06
N SER A 223 22.31 19.43 8.85
CA SER A 223 21.64 20.70 9.16
C SER A 223 20.34 20.91 8.37
N TRP A 224 20.28 20.45 7.12
CA TRP A 224 19.08 20.53 6.32
C TRP A 224 17.98 19.60 6.85
N ILE A 225 18.32 18.35 7.21
CA ILE A 225 17.39 17.42 7.85
C ILE A 225 16.94 17.92 9.22
N ASP A 226 17.84 18.46 10.04
CA ASP A 226 17.52 19.02 11.36
C ASP A 226 16.50 20.16 11.24
N GLY A 227 16.67 21.05 10.26
CA GLY A 227 15.71 22.12 9.97
C GLY A 227 14.32 21.59 9.64
N TRP A 228 14.23 20.55 8.81
CA TRP A 228 12.96 19.87 8.54
C TRP A 228 12.40 19.17 9.79
N SER A 229 13.25 18.50 10.57
CA SER A 229 12.86 17.76 11.77
C SER A 229 12.18 18.66 12.79
N LEU A 230 12.74 19.85 13.02
CA LEU A 230 12.17 20.86 13.94
C LEU A 230 10.83 21.42 13.42
N CYS A 231 10.75 21.75 12.12
CA CYS A 231 9.49 22.24 11.55
C CYS A 231 8.37 21.19 11.61
N LEU A 232 8.71 19.92 11.36
CA LEU A 232 7.75 18.83 11.41
C LEU A 232 7.35 18.46 12.85
N ALA A 233 8.24 18.66 13.83
CA ALA A 233 7.91 18.52 15.24
C ALA A 233 6.85 19.54 15.69
N GLU A 234 6.99 20.80 15.28
CA GLU A 234 5.98 21.83 15.53
C GLU A 234 4.65 21.47 14.85
N GLU A 235 4.69 21.04 13.58
CA GLU A 235 3.50 20.58 12.86
C GLU A 235 2.84 19.38 13.55
N ASN A 236 3.62 18.45 14.11
CA ASN A 236 3.09 17.33 14.90
C ASN A 236 2.40 17.81 16.17
N PHE A 237 2.98 18.77 16.88
CA PHE A 237 2.36 19.36 18.06
C PHE A 237 1.03 20.04 17.71
N GLN A 238 0.98 20.83 16.64
CA GLN A 238 -0.24 21.49 16.18
C GLN A 238 -1.34 20.48 15.81
N ARG A 239 -0.97 19.34 15.21
CA ARG A 239 -1.91 18.29 14.78
C ARG A 239 -2.39 17.40 15.90
N THR A 240 -1.54 17.14 16.90
CA THR A 240 -1.73 16.01 17.81
C THR A 240 -1.66 16.37 19.30
N GLY A 241 -1.12 17.55 19.62
CA GLY A 241 -0.78 17.95 20.98
C GLY A 241 0.49 17.28 21.54
N HIS A 242 1.13 16.36 20.80
CA HIS A 242 2.37 15.72 21.23
C HIS A 242 3.59 16.57 20.87
N GLN A 243 4.27 17.05 21.90
CA GLN A 243 5.52 17.78 21.78
C GLN A 243 6.71 16.82 21.69
N THR A 244 7.65 17.12 20.80
CA THR A 244 8.89 16.37 20.58
C THR A 244 9.99 17.35 20.14
N ASP A 245 11.25 17.03 20.44
CA ASP A 245 12.42 17.84 20.09
C ASP A 245 12.79 17.74 18.59
N GLY A 246 12.24 16.77 17.89
CA GLY A 246 12.42 16.53 16.46
C GLY A 246 11.48 15.43 15.98
N LEU A 247 11.18 15.38 14.69
CA LEU A 247 10.29 14.35 14.13
C LEU A 247 10.98 13.38 13.18
N ILE A 248 12.15 13.72 12.66
CA ILE A 248 12.90 12.85 11.76
C ILE A 248 13.99 12.14 12.55
N ASP A 249 13.97 10.80 12.51
CA ASP A 249 15.13 9.98 12.85
C ASP A 249 15.90 9.68 11.56
N LEU A 250 17.21 9.95 11.56
CA LEU A 250 18.05 9.88 10.37
C LEU A 250 19.11 8.78 10.49
N HIS A 251 19.04 7.82 9.59
CA HIS A 251 20.05 6.79 9.40
C HIS A 251 20.83 7.02 8.10
N LEU A 252 22.15 6.98 8.20
CA LEU A 252 23.06 7.23 7.07
C LEU A 252 23.76 5.92 6.68
N LEU A 253 23.84 5.68 5.37
CA LEU A 253 24.51 4.51 4.79
C LEU A 253 25.50 4.92 3.71
N THR A 254 26.64 4.22 3.72
CA THR A 254 27.65 4.27 2.66
C THR A 254 27.53 3.05 1.73
N ASP A 255 28.28 3.07 0.61
CA ASP A 255 28.37 1.90 -0.27
C ASP A 255 28.84 0.65 0.49
N SER A 256 29.83 0.80 1.38
CA SER A 256 30.34 -0.31 2.21
C SER A 256 29.31 -0.90 3.15
N ASP A 257 28.39 -0.09 3.71
CA ASP A 257 27.34 -0.57 4.60
C ASP A 257 26.31 -1.42 3.85
N ILE A 258 25.99 -1.02 2.62
CA ILE A 258 25.07 -1.74 1.74
C ILE A 258 25.68 -3.08 1.30
N GLU A 259 26.96 -3.10 0.93
CA GLU A 259 27.68 -4.33 0.58
C GLU A 259 27.78 -5.29 1.77
N ALA A 260 28.06 -4.76 2.96
CA ALA A 260 28.17 -5.53 4.19
C ALA A 260 26.81 -5.97 4.76
N LYS A 261 25.69 -5.41 4.25
CA LYS A 261 24.35 -5.54 4.84
C LYS A 261 24.36 -5.25 6.35
N SER A 262 25.05 -4.19 6.77
CA SER A 262 25.13 -3.80 8.17
C SER A 262 23.84 -3.08 8.63
N SER A 263 23.35 -3.41 9.82
CA SER A 263 22.26 -2.67 10.49
C SER A 263 21.03 -2.43 9.59
N PHE A 264 20.67 -1.18 9.31
CA PHE A 264 19.53 -0.79 8.47
C PHE A 264 19.73 -1.10 6.98
N ALA A 265 20.96 -1.37 6.52
CA ALA A 265 21.21 -1.74 5.14
C ALA A 265 20.57 -3.09 4.76
N VAL A 266 20.31 -3.97 5.74
CA VAL A 266 19.56 -5.23 5.52
C VAL A 266 18.17 -4.96 4.95
N MET A 267 17.57 -3.81 5.27
CA MET A 267 16.23 -3.44 4.80
C MET A 267 16.21 -3.08 3.30
N ILE A 268 17.35 -2.74 2.69
CA ILE A 268 17.43 -2.44 1.25
C ILE A 268 17.36 -3.77 0.47
N GLY A 269 16.20 -4.05 -0.12
CA GLY A 269 15.95 -5.30 -0.85
C GLY A 269 15.56 -6.49 0.03
N SER A 270 15.19 -6.26 1.29
CA SER A 270 14.63 -7.28 2.18
C SER A 270 13.28 -7.80 1.68
N VAL A 271 13.01 -9.09 1.89
CA VAL A 271 11.72 -9.71 1.57
C VAL A 271 10.69 -9.48 2.69
N THR A 272 11.14 -9.33 3.94
CA THR A 272 10.25 -9.31 5.11
C THR A 272 9.85 -7.90 5.55
N ASP A 273 10.77 -6.94 5.49
CA ASP A 273 10.50 -5.53 5.77
C ASP A 273 11.39 -4.63 4.90
N PRO A 274 11.04 -4.42 3.62
CA PRO A 274 11.83 -3.59 2.73
C PRO A 274 11.71 -2.12 3.07
N ALA A 275 12.84 -1.41 3.04
CA ALA A 275 12.87 0.04 3.03
C ALA A 275 12.19 0.58 1.77
N ARG A 276 11.28 1.55 1.92
CA ARG A 276 10.55 2.13 0.79
C ARG A 276 11.40 3.20 0.11
N LEU A 277 11.83 2.95 -1.12
CA LEU A 277 12.56 3.94 -1.90
C LEU A 277 11.65 5.14 -2.22
N LEU A 278 12.06 6.34 -1.81
CA LEU A 278 11.37 7.59 -2.13
C LEU A 278 11.94 8.25 -3.39
N ARG A 279 13.27 8.31 -3.48
CA ARG A 279 13.97 8.89 -4.64
C ARG A 279 15.40 8.37 -4.72
N LYS A 280 15.88 8.15 -5.94
CA LYS A 280 17.25 7.75 -6.26
C LYS A 280 17.80 8.60 -7.41
N ARG A 281 19.11 8.87 -7.38
CA ARG A 281 19.87 9.54 -8.46
C ARG A 281 20.04 8.64 -9.68
#